data_AF-A0A9P6BUB5-F1
#
_entry.id   AF-A0A9P6BUB5-F1
#
_cell.length_a   1.000
_cell.length_b   1.000
_cell.length_c   1.000
_cell.angle_alpha   90.00
_cell.angle_beta   90.00
_cell.angle_gamma   90.00
#
_symmetry.space_group_name_H-M   'P 1'
#
loop_
_entity.id
_entity.type
_entity.pdbx_description
1 polymer ?
#
loop_
_entity_poly.entity_id
_entity_poly.type
_entity_poly.pdbx_seq_one_letter_code
_entity_poly.pdbx_strand_id
1 'polypeptide(L)'
;EKVDKLEQELFELNGEIAGGRHVPPNTRILQLADNPEQQWFDLRQDTLDKLKSENAALLSRLHTLETSIPHPSTTSASPNTTLVAPNDDEALVPRASYDLLSTENATLSETIKQKEKRLLRLQQVFTSKSAEFREAITSILGVKLAFYPNGQVRVTSVFDLNASFVFQPQNHGRDQAAGGDMKMQLVAQGEGGPQDLPSMMQYWIENEQCIPGFMASVTLECYEKAK
;
A
#
# COMPACT_ATOMS: atom_id res chain seq x y z
N GLU A 1 45.32 -46.70 25.30
CA GLU A 1 44.23 -47.42 24.59
C GLU A 1 42.82 -47.03 25.03
N LYS A 2 42.39 -47.28 26.28
CA LYS A 2 41.00 -46.97 26.68
C LYS A 2 40.75 -45.46 26.85
N VAL A 3 41.77 -44.71 27.27
CA VAL A 3 41.72 -43.24 27.38
C VAL A 3 41.65 -42.62 25.99
N ASP A 4 42.54 -42.99 25.07
CA ASP A 4 42.56 -42.48 23.69
C ASP A 4 41.24 -42.72 22.94
N LYS A 5 40.57 -43.86 23.18
CA LYS A 5 39.22 -44.13 22.61
C LYS A 5 38.14 -43.20 23.16
N LEU A 6 38.18 -42.93 24.46
CA LEU A 6 37.23 -42.00 25.09
C LEU A 6 37.49 -40.55 24.64
N GLU A 7 38.75 -40.17 24.41
CA GLU A 7 39.10 -38.86 23.87
C GLU A 7 38.60 -38.69 22.42
N GLN A 8 38.71 -39.74 21.61
CA GLN A 8 38.17 -39.77 20.25
C GLN A 8 36.62 -39.63 20.24
N GLU A 9 35.93 -40.38 21.10
CA GLU A 9 34.47 -40.30 21.24
C GLU A 9 34.02 -38.92 21.73
N LEU A 10 34.72 -38.34 22.72
CA LEU A 10 34.43 -36.98 23.19
C LEU A 10 34.66 -35.93 22.11
N PHE A 11 35.67 -36.10 21.26
CA PHE A 11 35.94 -35.19 20.16
C PHE A 11 34.81 -35.22 19.11
N GLU A 12 34.35 -36.42 18.73
CA GLU A 12 33.23 -36.59 17.80
C GLU A 12 31.92 -36.04 18.37
N LEU A 13 31.61 -36.34 19.63
CA LEU A 13 30.41 -35.85 20.32
C LEU A 13 30.43 -34.33 20.46
N ASN A 14 31.59 -33.73 20.75
CA ASN A 14 31.74 -32.29 20.80
C ASN A 14 31.56 -31.64 19.42
N GLY A 15 31.97 -32.34 18.35
CA GLY A 15 31.67 -31.95 16.96
C GLY A 15 30.17 -31.98 16.64
N GLU A 16 29.46 -33.00 17.10
CA GLU A 16 28.00 -33.11 16.93
C GLU A 16 27.22 -32.04 17.70
N ILE A 17 27.67 -31.70 18.91
CA ILE A 17 27.12 -30.60 19.71
C ILE A 17 27.39 -29.26 19.02
N ALA A 18 28.62 -29.02 18.55
CA ALA A 18 28.97 -27.80 17.80
C ALA A 18 28.18 -27.68 16.49
N GLY A 19 27.83 -28.80 15.87
CA GLY A 19 26.98 -28.87 14.68
C GLY A 19 25.49 -28.67 14.94
N GLY A 20 25.05 -28.50 16.20
CA GLY A 20 23.65 -28.27 16.57
C GLY A 20 22.72 -29.46 16.35
N ARG A 21 23.27 -30.66 16.12
CA ARG A 21 22.50 -31.89 15.86
C ARG A 21 22.08 -32.62 17.13
N HIS A 22 22.70 -32.27 18.25
CA HIS A 22 22.40 -32.84 19.56
C HIS A 22 21.31 -32.05 20.29
N VAL A 23 20.21 -32.73 20.64
CA VAL A 23 19.15 -32.21 21.50
C VAL A 23 19.28 -32.86 22.88
N PRO A 24 19.61 -32.12 23.95
CA PRO A 24 19.72 -32.68 25.28
C PRO A 24 18.42 -33.36 25.76
N PRO A 25 18.51 -34.44 26.56
CA PRO A 25 17.32 -35.05 27.15
C PRO A 25 16.55 -34.01 27.99
N ASN A 26 15.22 -34.06 27.94
CA ASN A 26 14.31 -33.08 28.54
C ASN A 26 14.34 -31.66 27.94
N THR A 27 14.86 -31.49 26.72
CA THR A 27 14.76 -30.21 25.99
C THR A 27 13.94 -30.39 24.71
N ARG A 28 13.15 -29.36 24.35
CA ARG A 28 12.38 -29.32 23.10
C ARG A 28 12.74 -28.06 22.32
N ILE A 29 13.09 -28.24 21.05
CA ILE A 29 13.28 -27.13 20.12
C ILE A 29 11.89 -26.70 19.64
N LEU A 30 11.61 -25.40 19.77
CA LEU A 30 10.41 -24.78 19.24
C LEU A 30 10.80 -23.86 18.10
N GLN A 31 9.96 -23.83 17.07
CA GLN A 31 10.04 -22.84 16.02
C GLN A 31 8.74 -22.03 16.00
N LEU A 32 8.82 -20.82 15.49
CA LEU A 32 7.63 -20.04 15.17
C LEU A 32 6.80 -20.84 14.16
N ALA A 33 5.49 -20.90 14.37
CA ALA A 33 4.58 -21.53 13.41
C ALA A 33 4.62 -20.81 12.05
N ASP A 34 4.92 -19.51 12.06
CA ASP A 34 5.11 -18.68 10.88
C ASP A 34 6.59 -18.28 10.75
N ASN A 35 7.41 -19.20 10.21
CA ASN A 35 8.83 -18.98 9.98
C ASN A 35 9.06 -18.40 8.57
N PRO A 36 9.74 -17.25 8.41
CA PRO A 36 10.05 -16.71 7.08
C PRO A 36 10.78 -17.73 6.20
N GLU A 37 11.71 -18.52 6.75
CA GLU A 37 12.44 -19.56 6.00
C GLU A 37 11.49 -20.61 5.43
N GLN A 38 10.48 -21.01 6.22
CA GLN A 38 9.47 -21.97 5.76
C GLN A 38 8.63 -21.39 4.63
N GLN A 39 8.23 -20.11 4.70
CA GLN A 39 7.54 -19.45 3.59
C GLN A 39 8.37 -19.43 2.30
N TRP A 40 9.67 -19.16 2.40
CA TRP A 40 10.59 -19.19 1.25
C TRP A 40 10.71 -20.60 0.67
N PHE A 41 10.78 -21.61 1.53
CA PHE A 41 10.82 -23.01 1.11
C PHE A 41 9.54 -23.42 0.41
N ASP A 42 8.38 -23.10 0.97
CA ASP A 42 7.06 -23.41 0.42
C ASP A 42 6.88 -22.74 -0.95
N LEU A 43 7.24 -21.45 -1.09
CA LEU A 43 7.21 -20.76 -2.38
C LEU A 43 8.13 -21.43 -3.41
N ARG A 44 9.33 -21.84 -2.99
CA ARG A 44 10.27 -22.54 -3.87
C ARG A 44 9.74 -23.93 -4.27
N GLN A 45 9.09 -24.63 -3.35
CA GLN A 45 8.49 -25.93 -3.62
C GLN A 45 7.33 -25.78 -4.60
N ASP A 46 6.44 -24.81 -4.38
CA ASP A 46 5.33 -24.49 -5.29
C ASP A 46 5.82 -24.14 -6.70
N THR A 47 6.87 -23.31 -6.82
CA THR A 47 7.45 -22.97 -8.13
C THR A 47 8.06 -24.19 -8.82
N LEU A 48 8.74 -25.06 -8.09
CA LEU A 48 9.28 -26.30 -8.65
C LEU A 48 8.18 -27.25 -9.12
N ASP A 49 7.10 -27.38 -8.35
CA ASP A 49 5.99 -28.25 -8.72
C ASP A 49 5.20 -27.71 -9.91
N LYS A 50 5.04 -26.38 -10.02
CA LYS A 50 4.53 -25.71 -11.23
C LYS A 50 5.39 -26.03 -12.45
N LEU A 51 6.70 -25.80 -12.36
CA LEU A 51 7.62 -26.08 -13.48
C LEU A 51 7.64 -27.56 -13.88
N LYS A 52 7.57 -28.48 -12.91
CA LYS A 52 7.45 -29.92 -13.21
C LYS A 52 6.15 -30.24 -13.94
N SER A 53 5.03 -29.64 -13.53
CA SER A 53 3.74 -29.84 -14.18
C SER A 53 3.73 -29.31 -15.62
N GLU A 54 4.35 -28.15 -15.86
CA GLU A 54 4.52 -27.57 -17.20
C GLU A 54 5.45 -28.42 -18.06
N ASN A 55 6.57 -28.89 -17.51
CA ASN A 55 7.50 -29.74 -18.22
C ASN A 55 6.84 -31.07 -18.63
N ALA A 56 6.07 -31.70 -17.72
CA ALA A 56 5.29 -32.89 -18.03
C ALA A 56 4.24 -32.64 -19.14
N ALA A 57 3.55 -31.50 -19.08
CA ALA A 57 2.59 -31.11 -20.12
C ALA A 57 3.28 -30.90 -21.49
N LEU A 58 4.43 -30.22 -21.51
CA LEU A 58 5.23 -30.00 -22.73
C LEU A 58 5.75 -31.33 -23.30
N LEU A 59 6.25 -32.23 -22.46
CA LEU A 59 6.71 -33.56 -22.89
C LEU A 59 5.57 -34.40 -23.50
N SER A 60 4.37 -34.36 -22.91
CA SER A 60 3.21 -35.07 -23.47
C SER A 60 2.80 -34.53 -24.84
N ARG A 61 2.95 -33.21 -25.05
CA ARG A 61 2.69 -32.57 -26.35
C ARG A 61 3.78 -32.90 -27.36
N LEU A 62 5.05 -32.89 -26.96
CA LEU A 62 6.17 -33.32 -27.80
C LEU A 62 5.92 -34.74 -28.30
N HIS A 63 5.60 -35.67 -27.41
CA HIS A 63 5.25 -37.04 -27.77
C HIS A 63 4.09 -37.09 -28.77
N THR A 64 3.02 -36.31 -28.56
CA THR A 64 1.87 -36.24 -29.48
C THR A 64 2.27 -35.71 -30.86
N LEU A 65 3.14 -34.69 -30.92
CA LEU A 65 3.66 -34.13 -32.17
C LEU A 65 4.60 -35.12 -32.87
N GLU A 66 5.51 -35.78 -32.17
CA GLU A 66 6.36 -36.85 -32.73
C GLU A 66 5.53 -37.98 -33.31
N THR A 67 4.46 -38.39 -32.63
CA THR A 67 3.55 -39.42 -33.14
C THR A 67 2.73 -38.93 -34.35
N SER A 68 2.47 -37.62 -34.44
CA SER A 68 1.76 -36.99 -35.55
C SER A 68 2.66 -36.66 -36.75
N ILE A 69 3.98 -36.64 -36.59
CA ILE A 69 4.96 -36.48 -37.67
C ILE A 69 5.13 -37.86 -38.33
N PRO A 70 4.69 -38.07 -39.59
CA PRO A 70 4.91 -39.35 -40.26
C PRO A 70 6.41 -39.54 -40.50
N HIS A 71 7.00 -40.61 -39.95
CA HIS A 71 8.39 -40.98 -40.22
C HIS A 71 8.66 -41.13 -41.73
N PRO A 72 9.72 -40.52 -42.28
CA PRO A 72 10.09 -40.69 -43.68
C PRO A 72 10.94 -41.95 -43.83
N SER A 73 10.31 -43.12 -43.81
CA SER A 73 10.94 -44.35 -44.31
C SER A 73 9.86 -45.35 -44.72
N THR A 74 9.49 -45.40 -45.99
CA THR A 74 10.09 -46.29 -47.00
C THR A 74 9.36 -46.13 -48.35
N THR A 75 10.13 -45.96 -49.42
CA THR A 75 9.80 -46.14 -50.86
C THR A 75 8.79 -45.25 -51.60
N SER A 76 9.33 -44.70 -52.70
CA SER A 76 8.69 -44.28 -53.95
C SER A 76 8.02 -42.90 -54.03
N ALA A 77 8.52 -42.14 -55.01
CA ALA A 77 8.05 -40.83 -55.41
C ALA A 77 6.58 -40.85 -55.85
N SER A 78 5.78 -39.91 -55.33
CA SER A 78 4.68 -39.30 -56.08
C SER A 78 4.21 -38.02 -55.37
N PRO A 79 4.25 -36.84 -56.01
CA PRO A 79 3.73 -35.60 -55.45
C PRO A 79 2.26 -35.47 -55.86
N ASN A 80 1.34 -35.94 -55.02
CA ASN A 80 -0.06 -35.49 -54.99
C ASN A 80 -0.84 -36.38 -54.04
N THR A 81 -1.27 -35.83 -52.90
CA THR A 81 -2.66 -35.93 -52.44
C THR A 81 -2.86 -34.88 -51.35
N THR A 82 -3.64 -33.87 -51.71
CA THR A 82 -4.31 -32.90 -50.87
C THR A 82 -5.12 -33.60 -49.77
N LEU A 83 -4.77 -33.32 -48.51
CA LEU A 83 -5.69 -33.46 -47.38
C LEU A 83 -5.65 -32.17 -46.56
N VAL A 84 -6.81 -31.52 -46.60
CA VAL A 84 -7.30 -30.35 -45.87
C VAL A 84 -6.95 -30.37 -44.38
N ALA A 85 -6.35 -29.28 -43.87
CA ALA A 85 -6.82 -28.52 -42.70
C ALA A 85 -5.93 -27.27 -42.49
N PRO A 86 -6.49 -26.16 -41.97
CA PRO A 86 -5.96 -24.81 -42.15
C PRO A 86 -4.89 -24.42 -41.14
N ASN A 87 -4.14 -23.39 -41.51
CA ASN A 87 -3.28 -22.56 -40.68
C ASN A 87 -3.88 -22.28 -39.29
N ASP A 88 -3.18 -22.63 -38.21
CA ASP A 88 -3.36 -22.09 -36.85
C ASP A 88 -2.11 -22.32 -35.96
N ASP A 89 -0.93 -22.46 -36.57
CA ASP A 89 0.32 -22.76 -35.86
C ASP A 89 1.18 -21.51 -35.54
N GLU A 90 0.65 -20.31 -35.74
CA GLU A 90 1.25 -19.07 -35.21
C GLU A 90 0.51 -18.64 -33.94
N ALA A 91 1.14 -18.92 -32.79
CA ALA A 91 0.79 -18.42 -31.45
C ALA A 91 -0.28 -19.16 -30.61
N LEU A 92 -0.37 -20.49 -30.69
CA LEU A 92 -1.22 -21.26 -29.77
C LEU A 92 -0.51 -21.50 -28.41
N VAL A 93 -0.65 -20.55 -27.48
CA VAL A 93 -0.15 -20.63 -26.09
C VAL A 93 -0.56 -21.99 -25.45
N PRO A 94 0.34 -22.69 -24.73
CA PRO A 94 -0.02 -23.93 -24.04
C PRO A 94 -1.25 -23.73 -23.15
N ARG A 95 -2.28 -24.59 -23.31
CA ARG A 95 -3.55 -24.49 -22.55
C ARG A 95 -3.33 -24.51 -21.04
N ALA A 96 -2.40 -25.33 -20.56
CA ALA A 96 -2.03 -25.38 -19.15
C ALA A 96 -1.48 -24.04 -18.63
N SER A 97 -0.62 -23.37 -19.42
CA SER A 97 -0.10 -22.04 -19.06
C SER A 97 -1.19 -20.96 -19.13
N TYR A 98 -2.13 -21.08 -20.07
CA TYR A 98 -3.28 -20.18 -20.16
C TYR A 98 -4.22 -20.33 -18.97
N ASP A 99 -4.54 -21.57 -18.57
CA ASP A 99 -5.40 -21.85 -17.43
C ASP A 99 -4.78 -21.32 -16.13
N LEU A 100 -3.48 -21.58 -15.91
CA LEU A 100 -2.73 -21.01 -14.78
C LEU A 100 -2.79 -19.48 -14.78
N LEU A 101 -2.46 -18.84 -15.91
CA LEU A 101 -2.48 -17.40 -16.03
C LEU A 101 -3.89 -16.82 -15.81
N SER A 102 -4.94 -17.51 -16.26
CA SER A 102 -6.33 -17.09 -16.06
C SER A 102 -6.73 -17.15 -14.57
N THR A 103 -6.32 -18.21 -13.86
CA THR A 103 -6.58 -18.34 -12.43
C THR A 103 -5.79 -17.33 -11.60
N GLU A 104 -4.53 -17.08 -11.96
CA GLU A 104 -3.69 -16.05 -11.33
C GLU A 104 -4.26 -14.65 -11.58
N ASN A 105 -4.71 -14.35 -12.80
CA ASN A 105 -5.32 -13.06 -13.09
C ASN A 105 -6.65 -12.89 -12.32
N ALA A 106 -7.43 -13.97 -12.16
CA ALA A 106 -8.62 -13.96 -11.33
C ALA A 106 -8.30 -13.65 -9.85
N THR A 107 -7.30 -14.31 -9.25
CA THR A 107 -6.89 -14.05 -7.86
C THR A 107 -6.32 -12.64 -7.70
N LEU A 108 -5.46 -12.19 -8.61
CA LEU A 108 -4.93 -10.82 -8.62
C LEU A 108 -6.06 -9.80 -8.72
N SER A 109 -7.03 -10.00 -9.61
CA SER A 109 -8.20 -9.12 -9.73
C SER A 109 -9.02 -9.06 -8.44
N GLU A 110 -9.14 -10.17 -7.71
CA GLU A 110 -9.82 -10.21 -6.42
C GLU A 110 -9.03 -9.43 -5.36
N THR A 111 -7.71 -9.61 -5.28
CA THR A 111 -6.87 -8.85 -4.34
C THR A 111 -6.92 -7.34 -4.61
N ILE A 112 -6.96 -6.93 -5.88
CA ILE A 112 -7.12 -5.53 -6.27
C ILE A 112 -8.46 -5.00 -5.78
N LYS A 113 -9.57 -5.71 -6.07
CA LYS A 113 -10.91 -5.33 -5.59
C LYS A 113 -10.97 -5.22 -4.06
N GLN A 114 -10.32 -6.12 -3.34
CA GLN A 114 -10.24 -6.08 -1.88
C GLN A 114 -9.46 -4.85 -1.39
N LYS A 115 -8.32 -4.52 -2.02
CA LYS A 115 -7.52 -3.32 -1.71
C LYS A 115 -8.29 -2.03 -2.02
N GLU A 116 -8.94 -1.94 -3.18
CA GLU A 116 -9.78 -0.80 -3.56
C GLU A 116 -10.94 -0.59 -2.58
N LYS A 117 -11.62 -1.67 -2.18
CA LYS A 117 -12.69 -1.61 -1.16
C LYS A 117 -12.17 -1.09 0.18
N ARG A 118 -10.97 -1.51 0.59
CA ARG A 118 -10.33 -1.01 1.82
C ARG A 118 -10.00 0.47 1.71
N LEU A 119 -9.47 0.92 0.57
CA LEU A 119 -9.18 2.34 0.32
C LEU A 119 -10.46 3.18 0.32
N LEU A 120 -11.52 2.71 -0.32
CA LEU A 120 -12.83 3.38 -0.32
C LEU A 120 -13.36 3.50 1.11
N ARG A 121 -13.31 2.43 1.90
CA ARG A 121 -13.72 2.47 3.31
C ARG A 121 -12.87 3.45 4.12
N LEU A 122 -11.56 3.50 3.90
CA LEU A 122 -10.68 4.44 4.58
C LEU A 122 -11.03 5.90 4.22
N GLN A 123 -11.27 6.18 2.93
CA GLN A 123 -11.69 7.49 2.46
C GLN A 123 -13.03 7.89 3.09
N GLN A 124 -14.01 6.97 3.13
CA GLN A 124 -15.31 7.23 3.74
C GLN A 124 -15.18 7.53 5.24
N VAL A 125 -14.39 6.75 5.97
CA VAL A 125 -14.13 6.97 7.40
C VAL A 125 -13.43 8.32 7.61
N PHE A 126 -12.43 8.65 6.79
CA PHE A 126 -11.75 9.93 6.88
C PHE A 126 -12.71 11.10 6.63
N THR A 127 -13.52 11.04 5.57
CA THR A 127 -14.52 12.08 5.27
C THR A 127 -15.54 12.24 6.39
N SER A 128 -16.02 11.13 6.97
CA SER A 128 -16.93 11.15 8.13
C SER A 128 -16.27 11.80 9.33
N LYS A 129 -15.05 11.38 9.69
CA LYS A 129 -14.33 11.90 10.85
C LYS A 129 -13.95 13.38 10.67
N SER A 130 -13.57 13.79 9.46
CA SER A 130 -13.31 15.20 9.15
C SER A 130 -14.58 16.05 9.16
N ALA A 131 -15.76 15.48 8.91
CA ALA A 131 -17.03 16.19 9.09
C ALA A 131 -17.33 16.38 10.59
N GLU A 132 -17.24 15.32 11.39
CA GLU A 132 -17.38 15.38 12.85
C GLU A 132 -16.41 16.39 13.48
N PHE A 133 -15.14 16.39 13.04
CA PHE A 133 -14.13 17.32 13.52
C PHE A 133 -14.47 18.79 13.21
N ARG A 134 -14.95 19.06 11.98
CA ARG A 134 -15.38 20.40 11.59
C ARG A 134 -16.58 20.86 12.41
N GLU A 135 -17.54 19.97 12.64
CA GLU A 135 -18.72 20.24 13.47
C GLU A 135 -18.33 20.51 14.93
N ALA A 136 -17.42 19.71 15.50
CA ALA A 136 -16.91 19.93 16.85
C ALA A 136 -16.22 21.29 17.00
N ILE A 137 -15.40 21.69 16.02
CA ILE A 137 -14.77 23.02 16.01
C ILE A 137 -15.82 24.12 15.92
N THR A 138 -16.81 23.97 15.06
CA THR A 138 -17.91 24.94 14.95
C THR A 138 -18.68 25.07 16.27
N SER A 139 -18.88 23.96 16.99
CA SER A 139 -19.56 23.97 18.29
C SER A 139 -18.72 24.56 19.43
N ILE A 140 -17.39 24.37 19.42
CA ILE A 140 -16.52 24.80 20.53
C ILE A 140 -16.01 26.23 20.31
N LEU A 141 -15.52 26.53 19.10
CA LEU A 141 -14.87 27.81 18.78
C LEU A 141 -15.79 28.80 18.06
N GLY A 142 -16.98 28.38 17.61
CA GLY A 142 -17.89 29.26 16.88
C GLY A 142 -17.38 29.63 15.48
N VAL A 143 -16.54 28.79 14.86
CA VAL A 143 -16.00 29.03 13.51
C VAL A 143 -16.16 27.80 12.60
N LYS A 144 -16.46 28.06 11.34
CA LYS A 144 -16.61 27.05 10.29
C LYS A 144 -15.35 27.01 9.43
N LEU A 145 -14.75 25.82 9.33
CA LEU A 145 -13.53 25.59 8.54
C LEU A 145 -13.85 24.97 7.18
N ALA A 146 -13.27 25.53 6.12
CA ALA A 146 -13.26 24.98 4.77
C ALA A 146 -11.81 24.85 4.27
N PHE A 147 -11.42 23.60 3.99
CA PHE A 147 -10.08 23.26 3.49
C PHE A 147 -10.10 23.20 1.97
N TYR A 148 -9.19 23.92 1.31
CA TYR A 148 -9.01 23.92 -0.14
C TYR A 148 -7.81 23.05 -0.55
N PRO A 149 -7.81 22.50 -1.78
CA PRO A 149 -6.73 21.63 -2.27
C PRO A 149 -5.38 22.34 -2.42
N ASN A 150 -5.36 23.67 -2.51
CA ASN A 150 -4.15 24.49 -2.51
C ASN A 150 -3.52 24.65 -1.10
N GLY A 151 -4.07 23.97 -0.08
CA GLY A 151 -3.63 24.07 1.30
C GLY A 151 -4.19 25.29 2.05
N GLN A 152 -5.00 26.12 1.39
CA GLN A 152 -5.63 27.25 2.05
C GLN A 152 -6.77 26.78 2.97
N VAL A 153 -6.89 27.41 4.12
CA VAL A 153 -7.94 27.17 5.11
C VAL A 153 -8.77 28.43 5.23
N ARG A 154 -10.03 28.35 4.84
CA ARG A 154 -11.01 29.41 5.08
C ARG A 154 -11.71 29.18 6.42
N VAL A 155 -11.71 30.21 7.23
CA VAL A 155 -12.34 30.28 8.54
C VAL A 155 -13.47 31.28 8.44
N THR A 156 -14.70 30.86 8.69
CA THR A 156 -15.89 31.74 8.63
C THR A 156 -16.53 31.75 10.01
N SER A 157 -16.86 32.93 10.54
CA SER A 157 -17.57 33.05 11.82
C SER A 157 -19.00 32.50 11.71
N VAL A 158 -19.51 31.88 12.79
CA VAL A 158 -20.93 31.48 12.85
C VAL A 158 -21.87 32.64 13.13
N PHE A 159 -21.35 33.72 13.72
CA PHE A 159 -22.14 34.89 14.14
C PHE A 159 -22.29 35.93 13.02
N ASP A 160 -21.35 35.95 12.07
CA ASP A 160 -21.40 36.80 10.88
C ASP A 160 -20.85 36.02 9.66
N LEU A 161 -21.74 35.68 8.73
CA LEU A 161 -21.40 34.93 7.51
C LEU A 161 -20.46 35.71 6.58
N ASN A 162 -20.44 37.04 6.70
CA ASN A 162 -19.56 37.91 5.91
C ASN A 162 -18.15 38.00 6.51
N ALA A 163 -17.99 37.65 7.79
CA ALA A 163 -16.70 37.57 8.47
C ALA A 163 -16.01 36.24 8.12
N SER A 164 -15.24 36.26 7.04
CA SER A 164 -14.48 35.11 6.54
C SER A 164 -13.01 35.47 6.35
N PHE A 165 -12.10 34.55 6.69
CA PHE A 165 -10.65 34.74 6.62
C PHE A 165 -10.03 33.54 5.93
N VAL A 166 -9.14 33.76 4.97
CA VAL A 166 -8.43 32.69 4.25
C VAL A 166 -6.97 32.72 4.64
N PHE A 167 -6.53 31.64 5.27
CA PHE A 167 -5.15 31.45 5.68
C PHE A 167 -4.45 30.48 4.74
N GLN A 168 -3.17 30.71 4.46
CA GLN A 168 -2.33 29.82 3.66
C GLN A 168 -1.09 29.43 4.47
N PRO A 169 -0.61 28.18 4.39
CA PRO A 169 0.67 27.82 4.98
C PRO A 169 1.79 28.65 4.36
N GLN A 170 2.63 29.23 5.21
CA GLN A 170 3.82 29.93 4.76
C GLN A 170 4.79 28.90 4.17
N ASN A 171 5.08 29.02 2.86
CA ASN A 171 6.06 28.18 2.17
C ASN A 171 7.48 28.52 2.66
N HIS A 172 7.86 28.05 3.84
CA HIS A 172 9.27 27.77 4.09
C HIS A 172 9.58 26.42 3.44
N GLY A 173 10.69 26.36 2.72
CA GLY A 173 11.00 25.35 1.70
C GLY A 173 10.70 23.90 2.05
N ARG A 174 10.57 23.10 1.00
CA ARG A 174 10.23 21.67 0.89
C ARG A 174 10.98 20.69 1.85
N ASP A 175 11.84 21.19 2.73
CA ASP A 175 12.80 20.42 3.54
C ASP A 175 12.45 20.29 5.04
N GLN A 176 11.32 20.83 5.53
CA GLN A 176 10.85 20.48 6.88
C GLN A 176 9.74 19.44 6.83
N ALA A 177 10.15 18.23 6.42
CA ALA A 177 9.40 17.03 6.70
C ALA A 177 9.37 16.76 8.22
N ALA A 178 8.17 16.51 8.74
CA ALA A 178 7.89 15.76 9.96
C ALA A 178 8.03 16.43 11.35
N GLY A 179 7.80 17.75 11.48
CA GLY A 179 7.59 18.30 12.84
C GLY A 179 7.63 19.82 13.02
N GLY A 180 7.78 20.61 11.96
CA GLY A 180 7.84 22.07 12.05
C GLY A 180 6.47 22.71 12.27
N ASP A 181 6.42 23.68 13.17
CA ASP A 181 5.26 24.54 13.48
C ASP A 181 4.67 25.12 12.18
N MET A 182 3.45 24.67 11.81
CA MET A 182 2.78 25.10 10.58
C MET A 182 2.32 26.55 10.73
N LYS A 183 3.20 27.48 10.37
CA LYS A 183 2.87 28.91 10.38
C LYS A 183 1.92 29.25 9.25
N MET A 184 0.72 29.69 9.62
CA MET A 184 -0.31 30.13 8.68
C MET A 184 -0.17 31.63 8.46
N GLN A 185 -0.46 32.12 7.26
CA GLN A 185 -0.47 33.53 6.92
C GLN A 185 -1.86 33.91 6.40
N LEU A 186 -2.40 35.05 6.83
CA LEU A 186 -3.66 35.57 6.29
C LEU A 186 -3.43 36.10 4.87
N VAL A 187 -4.19 35.57 3.89
CA VAL A 187 -4.05 35.90 2.47
C VAL A 187 -5.28 36.63 1.93
N ALA A 188 -6.47 36.33 2.47
CA ALA A 188 -7.68 37.04 2.09
C ALA A 188 -8.62 37.22 3.27
N GLN A 189 -9.39 38.29 3.20
CA GLN A 189 -10.44 38.63 4.14
C GLN A 189 -11.76 38.81 3.36
N GLY A 190 -12.86 38.42 3.98
CA GLY A 190 -14.21 38.69 3.50
C GLY A 190 -14.59 40.15 3.69
N GLU A 191 -15.68 40.54 3.03
CA GLU A 191 -16.19 41.92 3.04
C GLU A 191 -16.83 42.32 4.39
N GLY A 192 -17.12 41.34 5.26
CA GLY A 192 -17.65 41.58 6.60
C GLY A 192 -16.64 41.38 7.71
N GLY A 193 -17.11 41.60 8.94
CA GLY A 193 -16.30 41.53 10.15
C GLY A 193 -16.47 42.73 11.09
N PRO A 194 -15.64 42.80 12.13
CA PRO A 194 -15.71 43.89 13.07
C PRO A 194 -15.30 45.24 12.46
N GLN A 195 -15.78 46.36 13.01
CA GLN A 195 -15.48 47.68 12.42
C GLN A 195 -13.99 48.04 12.61
N ASP A 196 -13.36 47.50 13.65
CA ASP A 196 -11.96 47.72 13.98
C ASP A 196 -11.03 46.61 13.47
N LEU A 197 -11.48 45.80 12.51
CA LEU A 197 -10.74 44.67 11.97
C LEU A 197 -9.34 45.06 11.46
N PRO A 198 -9.12 46.19 10.74
CA PRO A 198 -7.78 46.60 10.31
C PRO A 198 -6.79 46.86 11.46
N SER A 199 -7.26 47.49 12.54
CA SER A 199 -6.47 47.75 13.76
C SER A 199 -6.11 46.43 14.45
N MET A 200 -7.09 45.54 14.57
CA MET A 200 -6.94 44.22 15.16
C MET A 200 -5.96 43.33 14.37
N MET A 201 -5.97 43.42 13.03
CA MET A 201 -4.98 42.76 12.18
C MET A 201 -3.57 43.30 12.39
N GLN A 202 -3.40 44.62 12.43
CA GLN A 202 -2.09 45.22 12.68
C GLN A 202 -1.53 44.80 14.04
N TYR A 203 -2.36 44.81 15.08
CA TYR A 203 -1.92 44.39 16.41
C TYR A 203 -1.59 42.88 16.47
N TRP A 204 -2.52 42.02 16.08
CA TRP A 204 -2.35 40.56 16.29
C TRP A 204 -1.54 39.87 15.20
N ILE A 205 -1.67 40.29 13.95
CA ILE A 205 -1.00 39.63 12.82
C ILE A 205 0.36 40.27 12.58
N GLU A 206 0.47 41.61 12.52
CA GLU A 206 1.75 42.26 12.21
C GLU A 206 2.70 42.27 13.42
N ASN A 207 2.21 42.73 14.58
CA ASN A 207 3.07 42.89 15.77
C ASN A 207 3.25 41.58 16.56
N GLU A 208 2.15 40.98 17.01
CA GLU A 208 2.20 39.80 17.91
C GLU A 208 2.32 38.47 17.16
N GLN A 209 2.08 38.44 15.84
CA GLN A 209 2.09 37.23 14.99
C GLN A 209 1.25 36.07 15.56
N CYS A 210 0.14 36.39 16.23
CA CYS A 210 -0.71 35.46 16.96
C CYS A 210 -2.10 35.34 16.32
N ILE A 211 -2.24 34.40 15.40
CA ILE A 211 -3.51 34.10 14.71
C ILE A 211 -4.61 33.63 15.67
N PRO A 212 -4.33 32.78 16.69
CA PRO A 212 -5.36 32.41 17.65
C PRO A 212 -5.91 33.61 18.43
N GLY A 213 -5.06 34.56 18.82
CA GLY A 213 -5.46 35.81 19.50
C GLY A 213 -6.33 36.70 18.60
N PHE A 214 -5.96 36.81 17.32
CA PHE A 214 -6.78 37.46 16.30
C PHE A 214 -8.16 36.81 16.18
N MET A 215 -8.23 35.49 16.02
CA MET A 215 -9.50 34.79 15.86
C MET A 215 -10.38 34.88 17.11
N ALA A 216 -9.80 34.80 18.31
CA ALA A 216 -10.54 34.94 19.56
C ALA A 216 -11.15 36.34 19.72
N SER A 217 -10.41 37.38 19.34
CA SER A 217 -10.89 38.75 19.44
C SER A 217 -11.94 39.10 18.38
N VAL A 218 -11.75 38.63 17.14
CA VAL A 218 -12.78 38.73 16.08
C VAL A 218 -14.05 37.97 16.44
N THR A 219 -13.94 36.75 16.97
CA THR A 219 -15.12 35.98 17.38
C THR A 219 -15.88 36.64 18.52
N LEU A 220 -15.18 37.26 19.47
CA LEU A 220 -15.80 38.02 20.55
C LEU A 220 -16.57 39.24 20.02
N GLU A 221 -15.97 40.05 19.14
CA GLU A 221 -16.65 41.21 18.55
C GLU A 221 -17.83 40.80 17.64
N CYS A 222 -17.67 39.73 16.85
CA CYS A 222 -18.78 39.20 16.05
C CYS A 222 -19.93 38.69 16.92
N TYR A 223 -19.63 38.06 18.06
CA TYR A 223 -20.65 37.63 19.02
C TYR A 223 -21.36 38.82 19.68
N GLU A 224 -20.62 39.86 20.09
CA GLU A 224 -21.20 41.07 20.67
C GLU A 224 -22.10 41.82 19.68
N LYS A 225 -21.72 41.87 18.40
CA LYS A 225 -22.56 42.46 17.34
C LYS A 225 -23.79 41.63 17.01
N ALA A 226 -23.72 40.31 17.17
CA ALA A 226 -24.84 39.40 16.88
C ALA A 226 -25.85 39.30 18.05
N LYS A 227 -25.47 39.78 19.24
CA LYS A 227 -26.32 39.90 20.42
C LYS A 227 -27.30 41.08 20.29
#